data_AF-A0A7X7VE32-F1
#
_entry.id   AF-A0A7X7VE32-F1
#
_cell.length_a   1.000
_cell.length_b   1.000
_cell.length_c   1.000
_cell.angle_alpha   90.00
_cell.angle_beta   90.00
_cell.angle_gamma   90.00
#
_symmetry.space_group_name_H-M   'P 1'
#
loop_
_entity.id
_entity.type
_entity.pdbx_description
1 polymer ?
#
loop_
_entity_poly.entity_id
_entity_poly.type
_entity_poly.pdbx_seq_one_letter_code
_entity_poly.pdbx_strand_id
1 'polypeptide(L)'
;MRKATLTVIAALVLALAAPDARAAGARRQSGTDESLFREAKLLVFDKSWREALDKLDELADRFPDSPLAAEALFYKGECLSALPGREREALRAYKGYLRLAGTKPGLVEESECAVVDLAFALNEDGDERAVRDIEDRLQHPGKVVRYYAAYKMSLVPDKKLAARAAPVLERILETEKDPELLDRARIALLRISPERLKSAEERQPRTTVKTARTLHLRVRAAGRREPVFSLNVPFALADLALSALDEEDKAELRRKGYDVNRIMNEMVKSKESILRISGDDGTVFEIWID
;
A
#
# COMPACT_ATOMS: atom_id res chain seq x y z
N MET A 1 28.62 -48.93 66.89
CA MET A 1 28.87 -48.11 65.67
C MET A 1 27.56 -47.55 65.08
N ARG A 2 26.73 -46.85 65.89
CA ARG A 2 25.37 -46.39 65.49
C ARG A 2 25.11 -44.89 65.69
N LYS A 3 26.15 -44.08 65.90
CA LYS A 3 26.02 -42.62 66.15
C LYS A 3 26.70 -41.73 65.10
N ALA A 4 27.37 -42.29 64.11
CA ALA A 4 28.07 -41.51 63.07
C ALA A 4 27.25 -41.29 61.79
N THR A 5 26.12 -41.98 61.61
CA THR A 5 25.36 -41.95 60.35
C THR A 5 24.19 -40.96 60.35
N LEU A 6 23.83 -40.38 61.51
CA LEU A 6 22.70 -39.43 61.59
C LEU A 6 23.12 -37.96 61.37
N THR A 7 24.39 -37.62 61.51
CA THR A 7 24.84 -36.21 61.41
C THR A 7 25.09 -35.76 59.96
N VAL A 8 25.23 -36.70 59.02
CA VAL A 8 25.49 -36.39 57.59
C VAL A 8 24.21 -36.13 56.80
N ILE A 9 23.07 -36.68 57.24
CA ILE A 9 21.78 -36.49 56.54
C ILE A 9 21.17 -35.11 56.85
N ALA A 10 21.46 -34.51 58.01
CA ALA A 10 20.98 -33.18 58.36
C ALA A 10 21.66 -32.04 57.56
N ALA A 11 22.86 -32.26 57.01
CA ALA A 11 23.56 -31.28 56.18
C ALA A 11 23.20 -31.35 54.69
N LEU A 12 22.68 -32.49 54.21
CA LEU A 12 22.31 -32.67 52.80
C LEU A 12 20.87 -32.24 52.49
N VAL A 13 19.99 -32.18 53.50
CA VAL A 13 18.59 -31.76 53.33
C VAL A 13 18.42 -30.23 53.42
N LEU A 14 19.39 -29.50 53.97
CA LEU A 14 19.34 -28.01 53.98
C LEU A 14 19.78 -27.35 52.67
N ALA A 15 20.35 -28.09 51.71
CA ALA A 15 20.75 -27.57 50.40
C ALA A 15 19.64 -27.63 49.33
N LEU A 16 18.50 -28.28 49.62
CA LEU A 16 17.39 -28.47 48.67
C LEU A 16 16.19 -27.55 48.92
N ALA A 17 16.29 -26.62 49.87
CA ALA A 17 15.24 -25.65 50.18
C ALA A 17 15.72 -24.19 50.12
N ALA A 18 16.82 -23.92 49.41
CA ALA A 18 17.07 -22.57 48.93
C ALA A 18 16.11 -22.37 47.73
N PRO A 19 15.10 -21.46 47.80
CA PRO A 19 14.40 -21.07 46.60
C PRO A 19 15.47 -20.60 45.61
N ASP A 20 15.48 -21.16 44.40
CA ASP A 20 16.45 -20.82 43.36
C ASP A 20 16.50 -19.29 43.22
N ALA A 21 17.51 -18.67 43.83
CA ALA A 21 17.68 -17.21 43.80
C ALA A 21 17.82 -16.73 42.35
N ARG A 22 18.27 -17.62 41.46
CA ARG A 22 18.26 -17.47 40.00
C ARG A 22 16.85 -17.41 39.41
N ALA A 23 15.93 -18.29 39.82
CA ALA A 23 14.55 -18.27 39.37
C ALA A 23 13.78 -17.06 39.92
N ALA A 24 14.03 -16.66 41.17
CA ALA A 24 13.47 -15.44 41.75
C ALA A 24 14.03 -14.16 41.10
N GLY A 25 15.33 -14.16 40.77
CA GLY A 25 16.00 -13.09 40.02
C GLY A 25 15.46 -12.97 38.60
N ALA A 26 15.40 -14.08 37.85
CA ALA A 26 14.83 -14.12 36.51
C ALA A 26 13.35 -13.69 36.47
N ARG A 27 12.56 -14.08 37.48
CA ARG A 27 11.14 -13.69 37.58
C ARG A 27 10.95 -12.22 37.96
N ARG A 28 11.84 -11.63 38.78
CA ARG A 28 11.87 -10.18 39.04
C ARG A 28 12.34 -9.39 37.84
N GLN A 29 13.35 -9.89 37.12
CA GLN A 29 13.86 -9.29 35.89
C GLN A 29 12.76 -9.30 34.81
N SER A 30 12.07 -10.44 34.64
CA SER A 30 10.90 -10.60 33.76
C SER A 30 9.70 -9.72 34.14
N GLY A 31 9.59 -9.27 35.39
CA GLY A 31 8.57 -8.28 35.77
C GLY A 31 8.99 -6.84 35.47
N THR A 32 10.30 -6.60 35.36
CA THR A 32 10.88 -5.26 35.18
C THR A 32 11.00 -4.90 33.69
N ASP A 33 11.45 -5.83 32.84
CA ASP A 33 11.46 -5.65 31.39
C ASP A 33 10.04 -5.52 30.80
N GLU A 34 9.08 -6.32 31.27
CA GLU A 34 7.66 -6.19 30.92
C GLU A 34 7.10 -4.82 31.32
N SER A 35 7.50 -4.29 32.48
CA SER A 35 7.09 -2.97 32.93
C SER A 35 7.67 -1.87 32.05
N LEU A 36 8.98 -1.91 31.77
CA LEU A 36 9.64 -0.95 30.87
C LEU A 36 9.01 -0.98 29.48
N PHE A 37 8.75 -2.18 28.95
CA PHE A 37 8.15 -2.33 27.64
C PHE A 37 6.71 -1.82 27.58
N ARG A 38 5.92 -2.06 28.64
CA ARG A 38 4.55 -1.55 28.74
C ARG A 38 4.53 -0.03 28.81
N GLU A 39 5.41 0.56 29.63
CA GLU A 39 5.56 2.01 29.75
C GLU A 39 5.98 2.62 28.41
N ALA A 40 6.98 2.05 27.74
CA ALA A 40 7.41 2.47 26.41
C ALA A 40 6.24 2.49 25.40
N LYS A 41 5.41 1.44 25.37
CA LYS A 41 4.24 1.39 24.46
C LYS A 41 3.18 2.44 24.78
N LEU A 42 2.96 2.76 26.05
CA LEU A 42 2.06 3.84 26.44
C LEU A 42 2.62 5.20 25.96
N LEU A 43 3.92 5.42 26.14
CA LEU A 43 4.59 6.63 25.65
C LEU A 43 4.59 6.73 24.12
N VAL A 44 4.74 5.62 23.40
CA VAL A 44 4.56 5.54 21.93
C VAL A 44 3.14 5.96 21.54
N PHE A 45 2.13 5.41 22.23
CA PHE A 45 0.73 5.75 22.00
C PHE A 45 0.45 7.24 22.25
N ASP A 46 1.04 7.80 23.30
CA ASP A 46 0.96 9.22 23.65
C ASP A 46 1.85 10.12 22.77
N LYS A 47 2.63 9.53 21.85
CA LYS A 47 3.59 10.21 20.95
C LYS A 47 4.73 10.92 21.69
N SER A 48 5.01 10.50 22.93
CA SER A 48 6.16 10.93 23.72
C SER A 48 7.42 10.18 23.26
N TRP A 49 7.84 10.42 22.01
CA TRP A 49 8.86 9.61 21.31
C TRP A 49 10.21 9.53 22.02
N ARG A 50 10.65 10.63 22.64
CA ARG A 50 11.93 10.67 23.36
C ARG A 50 11.89 9.83 24.62
N GLU A 51 10.85 10.01 25.44
CA GLU A 51 10.67 9.24 26.68
C GLU A 51 10.45 7.75 26.38
N ALA A 52 9.70 7.43 25.33
CA ALA A 52 9.55 6.06 24.86
C ALA A 52 10.90 5.45 24.47
N LEU A 53 11.72 6.19 23.72
CA LEU A 53 13.06 5.76 23.33
C LEU A 53 13.95 5.50 24.55
N ASP A 54 13.92 6.37 25.56
CA ASP A 54 14.69 6.18 26.80
C ASP A 54 14.31 4.85 27.50
N LYS A 55 13.02 4.52 27.56
CA LYS A 55 12.55 3.25 28.15
C LYS A 55 12.94 2.02 27.34
N LEU A 56 12.92 2.13 26.02
CA LEU A 56 13.32 1.05 25.11
C LEU A 56 14.83 0.80 25.17
N ASP A 57 15.62 1.87 25.27
CA ASP A 57 17.07 1.79 25.43
C ASP A 57 17.43 1.21 26.80
N GLU A 58 16.74 1.63 27.88
CA GLU A 58 16.90 1.02 29.20
C GLU A 58 16.57 -0.48 29.18
N LEU A 59 15.52 -0.89 28.47
CA LEU A 59 15.17 -2.30 28.32
C LEU A 59 16.29 -3.07 27.59
N ALA A 60 16.79 -2.55 26.48
CA ALA A 60 17.84 -3.18 25.69
C ALA A 60 19.15 -3.31 26.48
N ASP A 61 19.52 -2.29 27.25
CA ASP A 61 20.77 -2.26 28.01
C ASP A 61 20.72 -3.17 29.24
N ARG A 62 19.60 -3.16 29.97
CA ARG A 62 19.46 -3.91 31.23
C ARG A 62 19.01 -5.35 31.01
N PHE A 63 18.30 -5.63 29.92
CA PHE A 63 17.68 -6.92 29.63
C PHE A 63 17.93 -7.35 28.17
N PRO A 64 19.20 -7.48 27.73
CA PRO A 64 19.53 -7.79 26.34
C PRO A 64 18.98 -9.15 25.86
N ASP A 65 18.83 -10.12 26.78
CA ASP A 65 18.28 -11.45 26.49
C ASP A 65 16.76 -11.54 26.66
N SER A 66 16.08 -10.41 26.93
CA SER A 66 14.63 -10.40 27.11
C SER A 66 13.92 -10.92 25.85
N PRO A 67 12.87 -11.75 25.98
CA PRO A 67 12.03 -12.13 24.84
C PRO A 67 11.33 -10.92 24.19
N LEU A 68 11.28 -9.78 24.90
CA LEU A 68 10.72 -8.52 24.41
C LEU A 68 11.73 -7.69 23.61
N ALA A 69 13.02 -8.03 23.62
CA ALA A 69 14.07 -7.24 22.99
C ALA A 69 13.84 -7.05 21.48
N ALA A 70 13.31 -8.07 20.79
CA ALA A 70 12.96 -7.95 19.38
C ALA A 70 11.83 -6.92 19.17
N GLU A 71 10.73 -7.05 19.90
CA GLU A 71 9.61 -6.12 19.77
C GLU A 71 9.99 -4.70 20.22
N ALA A 72 10.82 -4.55 21.26
CA ALA A 72 11.38 -3.28 21.68
C ALA A 72 12.19 -2.60 20.55
N LEU A 73 12.92 -3.38 19.75
CA LEU A 73 13.67 -2.84 18.62
C LEU A 73 12.76 -2.31 17.50
N PHE A 74 11.59 -2.94 17.29
CA PHE A 74 10.56 -2.40 16.39
C PHE A 74 10.05 -1.04 16.88
N TYR A 75 9.60 -0.95 18.15
CA TYR A 75 9.11 0.30 18.72
C TYR A 75 10.19 1.39 18.79
N LYS A 76 11.47 0.99 18.92
CA LYS A 76 12.60 1.92 18.81
C LYS A 76 12.70 2.51 17.40
N GLY A 77 12.51 1.68 16.38
CA GLY A 77 12.40 2.14 14.99
C GLY A 77 11.27 3.15 14.78
N GLU A 78 10.10 2.89 15.36
CA GLU A 78 8.96 3.82 15.31
C GLU A 78 9.28 5.18 15.96
N CYS A 79 9.80 5.14 17.19
CA CYS A 79 10.17 6.36 17.91
C CYS A 79 11.22 7.18 17.14
N LEU A 80 12.24 6.51 16.60
CA LEU A 80 13.29 7.16 15.83
C LEU A 80 12.75 7.74 14.51
N SER A 81 11.81 7.06 13.85
CA SER A 81 11.21 7.55 12.60
C SER A 81 10.37 8.81 12.82
N ALA A 82 9.78 8.96 14.01
CA ALA A 82 9.00 10.14 14.37
C ALA A 82 9.86 11.35 14.79
N LEU A 83 11.18 11.16 14.98
CA LEU A 83 12.10 12.20 15.40
C LEU A 83 12.91 12.75 14.21
N PRO A 84 12.89 14.07 13.95
CA PRO A 84 13.64 14.66 12.83
C PRO A 84 15.15 14.37 12.91
N GLY A 85 15.76 14.01 11.78
CA GLY A 85 17.21 13.79 11.67
C GLY A 85 17.68 12.45 12.22
N ARG A 86 16.76 11.54 12.57
CA ARG A 86 17.06 10.21 13.14
C ARG A 86 16.75 9.07 12.16
N GLU A 87 16.54 9.37 10.89
CA GLU A 87 16.07 8.45 9.85
C GLU A 87 17.04 7.28 9.64
N ARG A 88 18.36 7.55 9.66
CA ARG A 88 19.38 6.48 9.56
C ARG A 88 19.39 5.56 10.78
N GLU A 89 19.05 6.07 11.95
CA GLU A 89 18.97 5.26 13.17
C GLU A 89 17.70 4.40 13.16
N ALA A 90 16.58 4.98 12.77
CA ALA A 90 15.33 4.26 12.55
C ALA A 90 15.51 3.12 11.55
N LEU A 91 16.15 3.41 10.41
CA LEU A 91 16.46 2.42 9.37
C LEU A 91 17.28 1.26 9.93
N ARG A 92 18.28 1.55 10.77
CA ARG A 92 19.08 0.51 11.43
C ARG A 92 18.26 -0.31 12.42
N ALA A 93 17.36 0.33 13.18
CA ALA A 93 16.51 -0.34 14.15
C ALA A 93 15.56 -1.34 13.46
N TYR A 94 14.80 -0.91 12.44
CA TYR A 94 13.92 -1.81 11.69
C TYR A 94 14.68 -2.94 10.99
N LYS A 95 15.81 -2.64 10.33
CA LYS A 95 16.66 -3.69 9.74
C LYS A 95 17.22 -4.64 10.80
N GLY A 96 17.49 -4.15 12.00
CA GLY A 96 17.89 -4.97 13.14
C GLY A 96 16.77 -5.91 13.56
N TYR A 97 15.55 -5.40 13.73
CA TYR A 97 14.37 -6.20 14.06
C TYR A 97 14.13 -7.32 13.04
N LEU A 98 14.21 -7.00 11.74
CA LEU A 98 14.02 -7.97 10.64
C LEU A 98 15.05 -9.13 10.62
N ARG A 99 16.16 -9.02 11.34
CA ARG A 99 17.18 -10.09 11.46
C ARG A 99 17.00 -10.97 12.69
N LEU A 100 16.12 -10.62 13.62
CA LEU A 100 15.95 -11.35 14.87
C LEU A 100 15.04 -12.58 14.70
N ALA A 101 15.27 -13.60 15.52
CA ALA A 101 14.32 -14.70 15.67
C ALA A 101 13.11 -14.24 16.51
N GLY A 102 11.93 -14.79 16.25
CA GLY A 102 10.73 -14.49 17.04
C GLY A 102 9.97 -13.21 16.62
N THR A 103 10.28 -12.65 15.44
CA THR A 103 9.54 -11.52 14.87
C THR A 103 8.09 -11.87 14.58
N LYS A 104 7.16 -10.95 14.85
CA LYS A 104 5.73 -11.11 14.53
C LYS A 104 5.46 -10.74 13.07
N PRO A 105 4.74 -11.56 12.28
CA PRO A 105 4.53 -11.32 10.85
C PRO A 105 3.97 -9.93 10.49
N GLY A 106 3.00 -9.41 11.27
CA GLY A 106 2.45 -8.07 11.03
C GLY A 106 3.50 -6.96 11.19
N LEU A 107 4.30 -7.04 12.25
CA LEU A 107 5.38 -6.07 12.50
C LEU A 107 6.52 -6.23 11.49
N VAL A 108 6.73 -7.42 10.92
CA VAL A 108 7.70 -7.64 9.83
C VAL A 108 7.28 -6.86 8.60
N GLU A 109 6.04 -7.02 8.13
CA GLU A 109 5.53 -6.28 6.97
C GLU A 109 5.62 -4.76 7.19
N GLU A 110 5.21 -4.30 8.38
CA GLU A 110 5.28 -2.89 8.75
C GLU A 110 6.72 -2.36 8.76
N SER A 111 7.66 -3.13 9.33
CA SER A 111 9.08 -2.78 9.32
C SER A 111 9.66 -2.73 7.92
N GLU A 112 9.27 -3.66 7.03
CA GLU A 112 9.73 -3.64 5.65
C GLU A 112 9.22 -2.41 4.91
N CYS A 113 7.96 -2.02 5.11
CA CYS A 113 7.41 -0.78 4.55
C CYS A 113 8.11 0.47 5.12
N ALA A 114 8.36 0.50 6.44
CA ALA A 114 9.09 1.59 7.09
C ALA A 114 10.52 1.72 6.55
N VAL A 115 11.20 0.60 6.28
CA VAL A 115 12.51 0.62 5.62
C VAL A 115 12.42 1.25 4.23
N VAL A 116 11.42 0.91 3.42
CA VAL A 116 11.21 1.55 2.10
C VAL A 116 11.03 3.05 2.25
N ASP A 117 10.21 3.50 3.20
CA ASP A 117 9.94 4.92 3.43
C ASP A 117 11.16 5.70 3.88
N LEU A 118 11.89 5.17 4.87
CA LEU A 118 13.12 5.79 5.37
C LEU A 118 14.21 5.81 4.31
N ALA A 119 14.35 4.72 3.55
CA ALA A 119 15.31 4.64 2.45
C ALA A 119 15.00 5.65 1.34
N PHE A 120 13.72 5.86 1.05
CA PHE A 120 13.26 6.85 0.09
C PHE A 120 13.57 8.27 0.57
N ALA A 121 13.18 8.62 1.81
CA ALA A 121 13.47 9.93 2.39
C ALA A 121 14.97 10.24 2.43
N LEU A 122 15.79 9.27 2.87
CA LEU A 122 17.25 9.41 2.88
C LEU A 122 17.83 9.63 1.48
N ASN A 123 17.28 8.97 0.46
CA ASN A 123 17.69 9.20 -0.92
C ASN A 123 17.30 10.60 -1.42
N GLU A 124 16.12 11.10 -1.06
CA GLU A 124 15.71 12.49 -1.36
C GLU A 124 16.64 13.51 -0.68
N ASP A 125 17.11 13.20 0.52
CA ASP A 125 18.10 14.00 1.26
C ASP A 125 19.55 13.83 0.77
N GLY A 126 19.76 13.08 -0.32
CA GLY A 126 21.05 12.93 -1.00
C GLY A 126 21.88 11.70 -0.59
N ASP A 127 21.37 10.81 0.26
CA ASP A 127 21.99 9.51 0.51
C ASP A 127 21.66 8.51 -0.62
N GLU A 128 22.36 8.64 -1.73
CA GLU A 128 22.18 7.78 -2.92
C GLU A 128 22.29 6.29 -2.63
N ARG A 129 22.96 5.90 -1.52
CA ARG A 129 23.13 4.49 -1.16
C ARG A 129 21.87 3.91 -0.54
N ALA A 130 21.01 4.75 0.04
CA ALA A 130 19.78 4.33 0.69
C ALA A 130 18.81 3.69 -0.31
N VAL A 131 18.84 4.08 -1.59
CA VAL A 131 18.00 3.48 -2.64
C VAL A 131 18.15 1.96 -2.76
N ARG A 132 19.29 1.38 -2.37
CA ARG A 132 19.52 -0.07 -2.36
C ARG A 132 18.55 -0.79 -1.44
N ASP A 133 18.18 -0.18 -0.32
CA ASP A 133 17.20 -0.76 0.59
C ASP A 133 15.81 -0.86 -0.07
N ILE A 134 15.44 0.07 -0.96
CA ILE A 134 14.21 -0.05 -1.76
C ILE A 134 14.36 -1.14 -2.82
N GLU A 135 15.50 -1.16 -3.51
CA GLU A 135 15.79 -2.11 -4.59
C GLU A 135 15.73 -3.57 -4.13
N ASP A 136 16.35 -3.89 -2.99
CA ASP A 136 16.33 -5.24 -2.41
C ASP A 136 14.89 -5.74 -2.20
N ARG A 137 13.95 -4.83 -1.89
CA ARG A 137 12.55 -5.14 -1.61
C ARG A 137 11.70 -5.33 -2.85
N LEU A 138 12.21 -4.98 -4.04
CA LEU A 138 11.58 -5.35 -5.32
C LEU A 138 11.54 -6.87 -5.55
N GLN A 139 12.37 -7.63 -4.82
CA GLN A 139 12.41 -9.09 -4.86
C GLN A 139 11.84 -9.73 -3.58
N HIS A 140 11.23 -8.95 -2.69
CA HIS A 140 10.68 -9.47 -1.43
C HIS A 140 9.58 -10.51 -1.70
N PRO A 141 9.50 -11.64 -0.97
CA PRO A 141 8.50 -12.68 -1.21
C PRO A 141 7.06 -12.19 -0.98
N GLY A 142 6.84 -11.38 0.06
CA GLY A 142 5.55 -10.75 0.36
C GLY A 142 5.17 -9.72 -0.70
N LYS A 143 4.00 -9.91 -1.34
CA LYS A 143 3.54 -9.05 -2.44
C LYS A 143 3.28 -7.60 -2.01
N VAL A 144 2.81 -7.38 -0.79
CA VAL A 144 2.52 -6.04 -0.25
C VAL A 144 3.80 -5.21 -0.23
N VAL A 145 4.84 -5.70 0.46
CA VAL A 145 6.16 -5.07 0.50
C VAL A 145 6.73 -4.84 -0.90
N ARG A 146 6.68 -5.87 -1.75
CA ARG A 146 7.22 -5.81 -3.11
C ARG A 146 6.55 -4.74 -3.98
N TYR A 147 5.22 -4.65 -3.92
CA TYR A 147 4.46 -3.66 -4.68
C TYR A 147 4.66 -2.25 -4.11
N TYR A 148 4.71 -2.13 -2.79
CA TYR A 148 5.00 -0.85 -2.13
C TYR A 148 6.39 -0.32 -2.50
N ALA A 149 7.41 -1.18 -2.45
CA ALA A 149 8.76 -0.87 -2.89
C ALA A 149 8.80 -0.44 -4.37
N ALA A 150 8.09 -1.13 -5.26
CA ALA A 150 8.03 -0.75 -6.68
C ALA A 150 7.38 0.62 -6.90
N TYR A 151 6.30 0.91 -6.17
CA TYR A 151 5.66 2.22 -6.21
C TYR A 151 6.62 3.33 -5.73
N LYS A 152 7.24 3.15 -4.56
CA LYS A 152 8.21 4.12 -4.01
C LYS A 152 9.44 4.28 -4.88
N MET A 153 9.98 3.19 -5.41
CA MET A 153 11.10 3.20 -6.37
C MET A 153 10.75 4.01 -7.64
N SER A 154 9.50 3.96 -8.11
CA SER A 154 9.07 4.75 -9.27
C SER A 154 9.12 6.27 -9.04
N LEU A 155 9.12 6.72 -7.79
CA LEU A 155 9.20 8.13 -7.38
C LEU A 155 10.63 8.63 -7.24
N VAL A 156 11.62 7.74 -7.25
CA VAL A 156 13.04 8.12 -7.12
C VAL A 156 13.42 9.07 -8.28
N PRO A 157 14.10 10.20 -8.00
CA PRO A 157 14.41 11.20 -9.04
C PRO A 157 15.27 10.66 -10.19
N ASP A 158 16.23 9.79 -9.90
CA ASP A 158 17.05 9.14 -10.92
C ASP A 158 16.19 8.17 -11.75
N LYS A 159 15.95 8.54 -13.01
CA LYS A 159 15.14 7.77 -13.96
C LYS A 159 15.69 6.37 -14.23
N LYS A 160 17.01 6.16 -14.19
CA LYS A 160 17.62 4.84 -14.41
C LYS A 160 17.36 3.93 -13.22
N LEU A 161 17.45 4.47 -12.00
CA LEU A 161 17.10 3.75 -10.79
C LEU A 161 15.60 3.47 -10.74
N ALA A 162 14.77 4.47 -10.97
CA ALA A 162 13.31 4.33 -10.97
C ALA A 162 12.81 3.28 -11.99
N ALA A 163 13.46 3.17 -13.15
CA ALA A 163 13.16 2.16 -14.16
C ALA A 163 13.33 0.70 -13.67
N ARG A 164 14.09 0.45 -12.60
CA ARG A 164 14.22 -0.88 -11.99
C ARG A 164 12.92 -1.40 -11.37
N ALA A 165 11.96 -0.50 -11.08
CA ALA A 165 10.63 -0.88 -10.62
C ALA A 165 9.76 -1.50 -11.73
N ALA A 166 10.06 -1.23 -13.01
CA ALA A 166 9.20 -1.55 -14.13
C ALA A 166 8.77 -3.03 -14.19
N PRO A 167 9.65 -4.04 -14.00
CA PRO A 167 9.23 -5.45 -14.05
C PRO A 167 8.19 -5.81 -12.99
N VAL A 168 8.25 -5.20 -11.81
CA VAL A 168 7.26 -5.44 -10.74
C VAL A 168 5.94 -4.76 -11.07
N LEU A 169 5.98 -3.55 -11.61
CA LEU A 169 4.77 -2.80 -12.01
C LEU A 169 4.06 -3.45 -13.19
N GLU A 170 4.80 -3.95 -14.19
CA GLU A 170 4.27 -4.74 -15.31
C GLU A 170 3.56 -6.00 -14.78
N ARG A 171 4.20 -6.70 -13.84
CA ARG A 171 3.58 -7.88 -13.19
C ARG A 171 2.29 -7.54 -12.45
N ILE A 172 2.19 -6.38 -11.80
CA ILE A 172 0.94 -5.92 -11.18
C ILE A 172 -0.16 -5.82 -12.23
N LEU A 173 0.13 -5.20 -13.39
CA LEU A 173 -0.83 -5.08 -14.49
C LEU A 173 -1.24 -6.45 -15.05
N GLU A 174 -0.34 -7.42 -15.08
CA GLU A 174 -0.62 -8.76 -15.62
C GLU A 174 -1.42 -9.65 -14.66
N THR A 175 -1.23 -9.50 -13.35
CA THR A 175 -1.66 -10.52 -12.37
C THR A 175 -2.72 -10.04 -11.37
N GLU A 176 -2.79 -8.74 -11.08
CA GLU A 176 -3.75 -8.22 -10.11
C GLU A 176 -5.08 -7.86 -10.78
N LYS A 177 -6.16 -7.91 -10.00
CA LYS A 177 -7.53 -7.58 -10.45
C LYS A 177 -8.10 -6.33 -9.79
N ASP A 178 -7.44 -5.87 -8.73
CA ASP A 178 -7.87 -4.69 -7.98
C ASP A 178 -7.65 -3.43 -8.84
N PRO A 179 -8.71 -2.69 -9.21
CA PRO A 179 -8.59 -1.49 -10.03
C PRO A 179 -7.61 -0.47 -9.46
N GLU A 180 -7.56 -0.32 -8.13
CA GLU A 180 -6.68 0.65 -7.48
C GLU A 180 -5.20 0.29 -7.66
N LEU A 181 -4.85 -0.99 -7.49
CA LEU A 181 -3.49 -1.46 -7.71
C LEU A 181 -3.09 -1.31 -9.18
N LEU A 182 -4.01 -1.62 -10.11
CA LEU A 182 -3.78 -1.46 -11.53
C LEU A 182 -3.53 0.01 -11.89
N ASP A 183 -4.37 0.93 -11.44
CA ASP A 183 -4.23 2.36 -11.75
C ASP A 183 -2.95 2.95 -11.15
N ARG A 184 -2.61 2.60 -9.92
CA ARG A 184 -1.33 2.99 -9.30
C ARG A 184 -0.13 2.49 -10.10
N ALA A 185 -0.17 1.24 -10.59
CA ALA A 185 0.88 0.67 -11.41
C ALA A 185 0.99 1.34 -12.79
N ARG A 186 -0.14 1.66 -13.44
CA ARG A 186 -0.17 2.42 -14.71
C ARG A 186 0.47 3.79 -14.55
N ILE A 187 0.09 4.54 -13.51
CA ILE A 187 0.64 5.88 -13.22
C ILE A 187 2.14 5.78 -12.94
N ALA A 188 2.57 4.77 -12.16
CA ALA A 188 3.98 4.55 -11.87
C ALA A 188 4.79 4.22 -13.14
N LEU A 189 4.27 3.34 -14.01
CA LEU A 189 4.90 3.02 -15.30
C LEU A 189 4.97 4.23 -16.23
N LEU A 190 3.90 5.04 -16.28
CA LEU A 190 3.90 6.27 -17.07
C LEU A 190 5.01 7.24 -16.62
N ARG A 191 5.30 7.32 -15.32
CA ARG A 191 6.35 8.19 -14.77
C ARG A 191 7.77 7.75 -15.14
N ILE A 192 8.01 6.44 -15.24
CA ILE A 192 9.35 5.87 -15.41
C ILE A 192 9.63 5.43 -16.85
N SER A 193 8.63 4.94 -17.57
CA SER A 193 8.76 4.33 -18.90
C SER A 193 7.40 4.28 -19.63
N PRO A 194 6.93 5.40 -20.21
CA PRO A 194 5.68 5.46 -20.98
C PRO A 194 5.56 4.40 -22.07
N GLU A 195 6.67 4.05 -22.73
CA GLU A 195 6.67 3.05 -23.80
C GLU A 195 6.40 1.63 -23.30
N ARG A 196 6.85 1.31 -22.08
CA ARG A 196 6.61 0.00 -21.47
C ARG A 196 5.14 -0.18 -21.06
N LEU A 197 4.48 0.91 -20.67
CA LEU A 197 3.04 0.90 -20.39
C LEU A 197 2.25 0.48 -21.63
N LYS A 198 2.53 1.08 -22.80
CA LYS A 198 1.85 0.72 -24.06
C LYS A 198 2.01 -0.77 -24.37
N SER A 199 3.22 -1.30 -24.26
CA SER A 199 3.46 -2.73 -24.48
C SER A 199 2.77 -3.63 -23.46
N ALA A 200 2.64 -3.21 -22.19
CA ALA A 200 1.94 -3.98 -21.16
C ALA A 200 0.43 -4.01 -21.41
N GLU A 201 -0.16 -2.90 -21.83
CA GLU A 201 -1.58 -2.81 -22.20
C GLU A 201 -1.90 -3.61 -23.47
N GLU A 202 -0.99 -3.64 -24.45
CA GLU A 202 -1.12 -4.44 -25.67
C GLU A 202 -1.04 -5.96 -25.42
N ARG A 203 -0.31 -6.39 -24.38
CA ARG A 203 -0.15 -7.81 -24.00
C ARG A 203 -1.30 -8.35 -23.17
N GLN A 204 -2.10 -7.50 -22.53
CA GLN A 204 -3.32 -7.97 -21.90
C GLN A 204 -4.27 -8.48 -22.99
N PRO A 205 -4.77 -9.73 -22.90
CA PRO A 205 -5.86 -10.14 -23.77
C PRO A 205 -7.01 -9.13 -23.57
N ARG A 206 -7.61 -8.67 -24.67
CA ARG A 206 -8.72 -7.69 -24.77
C ARG A 206 -9.98 -8.03 -23.95
N THR A 207 -9.89 -8.98 -23.02
CA THR A 207 -10.98 -9.52 -22.21
C THR A 207 -11.13 -8.86 -20.83
N THR A 208 -10.20 -7.99 -20.37
CA THR A 208 -10.31 -7.34 -19.05
C THR A 208 -10.24 -5.82 -19.03
N VAL A 209 -9.82 -5.18 -20.12
CA VAL A 209 -10.28 -3.82 -20.40
C VAL A 209 -11.64 -4.00 -21.05
N LYS A 210 -12.76 -3.71 -20.34
CA LYS A 210 -13.97 -3.30 -21.05
C LYS A 210 -13.48 -2.23 -22.01
N THR A 211 -13.46 -2.51 -23.31
CA THR A 211 -13.17 -1.53 -24.35
C THR A 211 -13.77 -0.22 -23.88
N ALA A 212 -12.94 0.83 -23.78
CA ALA A 212 -13.43 2.14 -23.38
C ALA A 212 -14.49 2.50 -24.42
N ARG A 213 -15.74 2.24 -24.04
CA ARG A 213 -16.87 2.32 -24.96
C ARG A 213 -16.92 3.76 -25.44
N THR A 214 -17.07 3.99 -26.72
CA THR A 214 -17.10 5.31 -27.36
C THR A 214 -18.54 5.59 -27.72
N LEU A 215 -19.06 6.72 -27.24
CA LEU A 215 -20.33 7.24 -27.70
C LEU A 215 -20.09 8.01 -29.00
N HIS A 216 -20.80 7.59 -30.03
CA HIS A 216 -20.82 8.25 -31.32
C HIS A 216 -22.13 9.02 -31.47
N LEU A 217 -22.05 10.27 -31.91
CA LEU A 217 -23.19 11.10 -32.27
C LEU A 217 -22.98 11.58 -33.71
N ARG A 218 -23.95 11.29 -34.59
CA ARG A 218 -24.00 11.82 -35.95
C ARG A 218 -25.30 12.54 -36.21
N VAL A 219 -25.23 13.64 -36.97
CA VAL A 219 -26.40 14.39 -37.44
C VAL A 219 -26.38 14.41 -38.96
N ARG A 220 -27.47 13.99 -39.59
CA ARG A 220 -27.67 14.07 -41.05
C ARG A 220 -28.81 15.02 -41.36
N ALA A 221 -28.57 15.96 -42.29
CA ALA A 221 -29.62 16.82 -42.83
C ALA A 221 -30.49 16.05 -43.84
N ALA A 222 -31.73 16.51 -44.02
CA ALA A 222 -32.69 15.90 -44.94
C ALA A 222 -32.09 15.67 -46.35
N GLY A 223 -32.17 14.43 -46.84
CA GLY A 223 -31.72 14.05 -48.18
C GLY A 223 -30.19 13.93 -48.37
N ARG A 224 -29.37 14.19 -47.33
CA ARG A 224 -27.90 14.03 -47.43
C ARG A 224 -27.44 12.67 -46.88
N ARG A 225 -26.56 11.99 -47.62
CA ARG A 225 -25.93 10.73 -47.17
C ARG A 225 -24.84 10.95 -46.13
N GLU A 226 -24.08 12.04 -46.27
CA GLU A 226 -22.98 12.36 -45.35
C GLU A 226 -23.48 13.13 -44.12
N PRO A 227 -22.95 12.84 -42.92
CA PRO A 227 -23.30 13.57 -41.72
C PRO A 227 -22.78 15.01 -41.79
N VAL A 228 -23.64 15.98 -41.46
CA VAL A 228 -23.26 17.39 -41.31
C VAL A 228 -22.54 17.66 -39.99
N PHE A 229 -22.66 16.74 -39.03
CA PHE A 229 -21.93 16.78 -37.76
C PHE A 229 -21.61 15.35 -37.29
N SER A 230 -20.41 15.17 -36.74
CA SER A 230 -19.97 13.90 -36.13
C SER A 230 -19.14 14.19 -34.89
N LEU A 231 -19.48 13.52 -33.78
CA LEU A 231 -18.77 13.60 -32.51
C LEU A 231 -18.52 12.19 -31.98
N ASN A 232 -17.29 11.92 -31.54
CA ASN A 232 -16.89 10.67 -30.91
C ASN A 232 -16.27 11.01 -29.55
N VAL A 233 -16.84 10.49 -28.46
CA VAL A 233 -16.38 10.77 -27.10
C VAL A 233 -16.33 9.49 -26.27
N PRO A 234 -15.36 9.32 -25.36
CA PRO A 234 -15.39 8.21 -24.40
C PRO A 234 -16.71 8.21 -23.63
N PHE A 235 -17.36 7.06 -23.52
CA PHE A 235 -18.68 6.91 -22.89
C PHE A 235 -18.64 7.37 -21.43
N ALA A 236 -17.58 7.09 -20.69
CA ALA A 236 -17.40 7.58 -19.33
C ALA A 236 -17.40 9.12 -19.24
N LEU A 237 -16.82 9.79 -20.24
CA LEU A 237 -16.82 11.25 -20.32
C LEU A 237 -18.21 11.79 -20.68
N ALA A 238 -18.90 11.13 -21.60
CA ALA A 238 -20.28 11.48 -21.96
C ALA A 238 -21.24 11.30 -20.78
N ASP A 239 -21.11 10.19 -20.04
CA ASP A 239 -21.90 9.89 -18.84
C ASP A 239 -21.69 10.93 -17.74
N LEU A 240 -20.44 11.32 -17.51
CA LEU A 240 -20.11 12.38 -16.56
C LEU A 240 -20.74 13.72 -16.98
N ALA A 241 -20.58 14.12 -18.25
CA ALA A 241 -21.11 15.39 -18.75
C ALA A 241 -22.64 15.45 -18.67
N LEU A 242 -23.32 14.38 -19.07
CA LEU A 242 -24.79 14.29 -19.02
C LEU A 242 -25.33 14.21 -17.59
N SER A 243 -24.63 13.50 -16.71
CA SER A 243 -24.99 13.42 -15.29
C SER A 243 -24.82 14.77 -14.57
N ALA A 244 -23.86 15.58 -15.01
CA ALA A 244 -23.55 16.90 -14.46
C ALA A 244 -24.53 18.02 -14.90
N LEU A 245 -25.44 17.77 -15.85
CA LEU A 245 -26.53 18.68 -16.15
C LEU A 245 -27.35 18.94 -14.88
N ASP A 246 -27.76 20.19 -14.66
CA ASP A 246 -28.63 20.51 -13.53
C ASP A 246 -30.05 19.95 -13.74
N GLU A 247 -30.87 20.00 -12.68
CA GLU A 247 -32.23 19.45 -12.77
C GLU A 247 -33.18 20.30 -13.63
N GLU A 248 -32.85 21.57 -13.88
CA GLU A 248 -33.66 22.43 -14.73
C GLU A 248 -33.51 22.01 -16.21
N ASP A 249 -32.27 21.84 -16.67
CA ASP A 249 -31.92 21.34 -17.99
C ASP A 249 -32.47 19.94 -18.23
N LYS A 250 -32.31 19.03 -17.24
CA LYS A 250 -32.87 17.68 -17.31
C LYS A 250 -34.39 17.69 -17.38
N ALA A 251 -35.06 18.59 -16.65
CA ALA A 251 -36.52 18.71 -16.70
C ALA A 251 -37.00 19.22 -18.07
N GLU A 252 -36.27 20.15 -18.69
CA GLU A 252 -36.60 20.62 -20.04
C GLU A 252 -36.50 19.49 -21.08
N LEU A 253 -35.43 18.70 -21.03
CA LEU A 253 -35.24 17.54 -21.92
C LEU A 253 -36.35 16.50 -21.74
N ARG A 254 -36.75 16.21 -20.48
CA ARG A 254 -37.87 15.31 -20.18
C ARG A 254 -39.19 15.81 -20.77
N ARG A 255 -39.48 17.12 -20.72
CA ARG A 255 -40.68 17.70 -21.35
C ARG A 255 -40.70 17.52 -22.87
N LYS A 256 -39.52 17.52 -23.51
CA LYS A 256 -39.36 17.23 -24.94
C LYS A 256 -39.37 15.72 -25.26
N GLY A 257 -39.57 14.86 -24.26
CA GLY A 257 -39.66 13.41 -24.42
C GLY A 257 -38.32 12.68 -24.28
N TYR A 258 -37.24 13.37 -23.91
CA TYR A 258 -35.90 12.80 -23.78
C TYR A 258 -35.50 12.68 -22.30
N ASP A 259 -35.64 11.48 -21.74
CA ASP A 259 -35.10 11.18 -20.39
C ASP A 259 -33.66 10.68 -20.49
N VAL A 260 -32.72 11.59 -20.24
CA VAL A 260 -31.27 11.35 -20.33
C VAL A 260 -30.83 10.13 -19.52
N ASN A 261 -31.31 9.99 -18.28
CA ASN A 261 -30.92 8.89 -17.39
C ASN A 261 -31.44 7.55 -17.91
N ARG A 262 -32.66 7.55 -18.45
CA ARG A 262 -33.24 6.34 -19.04
C ARG A 262 -32.50 5.94 -20.32
N ILE A 263 -32.25 6.89 -21.21
CA ILE A 263 -31.53 6.68 -22.48
C ILE A 263 -30.15 6.09 -22.19
N MET A 264 -29.38 6.70 -21.28
CA MET A 264 -28.04 6.21 -20.93
C MET A 264 -28.07 4.78 -20.37
N ASN A 265 -29.02 4.48 -19.48
CA ASN A 265 -29.20 3.14 -18.94
C ASN A 265 -29.58 2.09 -20.00
N GLU A 266 -30.43 2.44 -20.94
CA GLU A 266 -30.84 1.55 -22.04
C GLU A 266 -29.68 1.31 -23.02
N MET A 267 -28.86 2.32 -23.30
CA MET A 267 -27.68 2.19 -24.14
C MET A 267 -26.55 1.38 -23.47
N VAL A 268 -26.43 1.41 -22.14
CA VAL A 268 -25.47 0.57 -21.42
C VAL A 268 -25.84 -0.90 -21.49
N LYS A 269 -27.13 -1.23 -21.28
CA LYS A 269 -27.67 -2.60 -21.36
C LYS A 269 -27.72 -3.09 -22.82
N SER A 270 -27.90 -2.13 -23.71
CA SER A 270 -27.79 -2.12 -25.16
C SER A 270 -26.45 -2.51 -25.78
N LYS A 271 -26.06 -3.78 -25.93
CA LYS A 271 -24.77 -4.06 -26.59
C LYS A 271 -24.67 -3.53 -28.04
N GLU A 272 -25.79 -3.23 -28.71
CA GLU A 272 -25.81 -2.80 -30.13
C GLU A 272 -26.89 -1.74 -30.47
N SER A 273 -27.37 -0.97 -29.49
CA SER A 273 -28.49 -0.04 -29.73
C SER A 273 -28.05 1.27 -30.38
N ILE A 274 -28.44 1.44 -31.64
CA ILE A 274 -28.42 2.73 -32.32
C ILE A 274 -29.72 3.45 -32.00
N LEU A 275 -29.65 4.52 -31.20
CA LEU A 275 -30.76 5.44 -31.00
C LEU A 275 -30.86 6.37 -32.21
N ARG A 276 -32.02 6.37 -32.88
CA ARG A 276 -32.33 7.27 -33.99
C ARG A 276 -33.45 8.22 -33.60
N ILE A 277 -33.17 9.52 -33.67
CA ILE A 277 -34.14 10.58 -33.41
C ILE A 277 -34.32 11.36 -34.72
N SER A 278 -35.55 11.49 -35.18
CA SER A 278 -35.88 12.28 -36.38
C SER A 278 -36.52 13.60 -35.96
N GLY A 279 -35.98 14.71 -36.44
CA GLY A 279 -36.58 16.04 -36.31
C GLY A 279 -37.64 16.28 -37.38
N ASP A 280 -38.54 17.23 -37.10
CA ASP A 280 -39.67 17.59 -37.97
C ASP A 280 -39.21 18.20 -39.32
N ASP A 281 -37.96 18.68 -39.39
CA ASP A 281 -37.28 19.21 -40.57
C ASP A 281 -36.60 18.13 -41.44
N GLY A 282 -36.76 16.85 -41.08
CA GLY A 282 -36.10 15.72 -41.74
C GLY A 282 -34.65 15.50 -41.33
N THR A 283 -34.16 16.21 -40.31
CA THR A 283 -32.84 15.96 -39.71
C THR A 283 -32.87 14.67 -38.89
N VAL A 284 -31.83 13.84 -39.02
CA VAL A 284 -31.71 12.56 -38.29
C VAL A 284 -30.48 12.57 -37.40
N PHE A 285 -30.69 12.35 -36.11
CA PHE A 285 -29.66 12.13 -35.10
C PHE A 285 -29.48 10.62 -34.89
N GLU A 286 -28.23 10.15 -34.97
CA GLU A 286 -27.85 8.77 -34.70
C GLU A 286 -26.88 8.74 -33.53
N ILE A 287 -27.20 7.99 -32.48
CA ILE A 287 -26.36 7.84 -31.29
C ILE A 287 -26.14 6.35 -31.01
N TRP A 288 -24.90 5.91 -30.85
CA TRP A 288 -24.58 4.53 -30.50
C TRP A 288 -23.30 4.43 -29.67
N ILE A 289 -23.09 3.26 -29.07
CA ILE A 289 -21.92 2.96 -28.25
C ILE A 289 -21.24 1.70 -28.80
N ASP A 290 -19.91 1.72 -28.95
CA ASP A 290 -19.10 0.54 -29.29
C ASP A 290 -18.77 -0.39 -28.09
#